data_AF-A0AAD0KTM3-F1
#
_entry.id   AF-A0AAD0KTM3-F1
#
_cell.length_a   1.000
_cell.length_b   1.000
_cell.length_c   1.000
_cell.angle_alpha   90.00
_cell.angle_beta   90.00
_cell.angle_gamma   90.00
#
_symmetry.space_group_name_H-M   'P 1'
#
loop_
_entity.id
_entity.type
_entity.pdbx_description
1 polymer ?
#
loop_
_entity_poly.entity_id
_entity_poly.type
_entity_poly.pdbx_seq_one_letter_code
_entity_poly.pdbx_strand_id
1 'polypeptide(L)' 'MCCNGEGCKFWRDYVDSAKPYFNVLIDPYRLYSNVDDIRWLFNNPCYWMTPTFTMVVGGLSAGYPP' A
#
# COMPACT_ATOMS: atom_id res chain seq x y z
N MET A 1 3.83 7.61 4.69
CA MET A 1 2.69 7.02 3.95
C MET A 1 1.42 7.36 4.70
N CYS A 2 0.36 7.74 4.01
CA CYS A 2 -0.96 7.93 4.59
C CYS A 2 -1.98 7.20 3.71
N CYS A 3 -2.79 6.32 4.29
CA CYS A 3 -3.87 5.61 3.61
C CYS A 3 -5.20 5.96 4.26
N ASN A 4 -6.18 6.27 3.42
CA ASN A 4 -7.54 6.59 3.84
C ASN A 4 -8.54 6.13 2.76
N GLY A 5 -9.81 6.51 2.93
CA GLY A 5 -10.90 6.26 2.00
C GLY A 5 -10.75 6.87 0.60
N GLU A 6 -9.62 7.50 0.26
CA GLU A 6 -9.31 8.04 -1.06
C GLU A 6 -8.14 7.31 -1.73
N GLY A 7 -7.49 6.38 -1.02
CA GLY A 7 -6.30 5.66 -1.47
C GLY A 7 -5.09 5.90 -0.57
N CYS A 8 -3.90 5.64 -1.10
CA CYS A 8 -2.63 5.74 -0.37
C CYS A 8 -1.67 6.72 -1.04
N LYS A 9 -1.12 7.64 -0.25
CA LYS A 9 -0.16 8.66 -0.69
C LYS A 9 1.19 8.46 -0.01
N PHE A 10 2.27 8.64 -0.78
CA PHE A 10 3.64 8.39 -0.34
C PHE A 10 4.49 9.65 -0.47
N TRP A 11 5.20 9.98 0.60
CA TRP A 11 6.13 11.10 0.67
C TRP A 11 7.47 10.58 1.17
N ARG A 12 8.53 11.20 0.69
CA ARG A 12 9.86 11.13 1.27
C ARG A 12 10.12 12.50 1.88
N ASP A 13 10.56 12.53 3.14
CA ASP A 13 10.91 13.77 3.85
C ASP A 13 9.75 14.81 3.85
N TYR A 14 8.60 14.45 4.43
CA TYR A 14 7.39 15.29 4.41
C TYR A 14 7.60 16.66 5.07
N VAL A 15 7.12 17.70 4.39
CA VAL A 15 6.93 19.07 4.92
C VAL A 15 5.53 19.55 4.56
N ASP A 16 5.05 20.60 5.24
CA ASP A 16 3.73 21.17 4.96
C ASP A 16 3.61 21.54 3.48
N SER A 17 2.46 21.18 2.88
CA SER A 17 2.16 21.35 1.45
C SER A 17 3.05 20.55 0.48
N ALA A 18 3.89 19.63 0.94
CA ALA A 18 4.64 18.74 0.06
C ALA A 18 3.71 17.86 -0.79
N LYS A 19 3.99 17.79 -2.11
CA LYS A 19 3.31 16.86 -3.00
C LYS A 19 3.84 15.44 -2.81
N PRO A 20 2.97 14.43 -2.76
CA PRO A 20 3.41 13.04 -2.72
C PRO A 20 4.15 12.69 -4.02
N TYR A 21 5.19 11.86 -3.91
CA TYR A 21 5.95 11.39 -5.07
C TYR A 21 5.26 10.21 -5.77
N PHE A 22 4.38 9.49 -5.06
CA PHE A 22 3.61 8.37 -5.59
C PHE A 22 2.24 8.29 -4.92
N ASN A 23 1.21 7.98 -5.71
CA ASN A 23 -0.18 7.89 -5.27
C ASN A 23 -0.82 6.63 -5.84
N VAL A 24 -1.53 5.91 -4.99
CA VAL A 24 -2.41 4.79 -5.36
C VAL A 24 -3.83 5.25 -5.10
N LEU A 25 -4.61 5.41 -6.17
CA LEU A 25 -6.05 5.68 -6.06
C LEU A 25 -6.77 4.40 -5.66
N ILE A 26 -8.00 4.54 -5.15
CA ILE A 26 -8.86 3.37 -4.94
C ILE A 26 -9.09 2.71 -6.31
N ASP A 27 -8.77 1.42 -6.37
CA ASP A 27 -9.11 0.57 -7.50
C ASP A 27 -10.00 -0.59 -6.99
N PRO A 28 -11.34 -0.41 -7.00
CA PRO A 28 -12.25 -1.39 -6.46
C PRO A 28 -12.26 -2.64 -7.35
N TYR A 29 -12.09 -3.82 -6.75
CA TYR A 29 -12.23 -5.08 -7.48
C TYR A 29 -13.48 -5.83 -7.03
N ARG A 30 -14.08 -6.56 -7.97
CA ARG A 30 -15.18 -7.49 -7.66
C ARG A 30 -14.61 -8.75 -7.07
N LEU A 31 -15.18 -9.19 -5.96
CA LEU A 31 -14.80 -10.47 -5.37
C LEU A 31 -15.28 -11.60 -6.30
N TYR A 32 -14.39 -12.55 -6.61
CA TYR A 32 -14.71 -13.68 -7.49
C TYR A 32 -15.93 -14.48 -7.03
N SER A 33 -16.16 -14.58 -5.71
CA SER A 33 -17.29 -15.31 -5.11
C SER A 33 -18.59 -14.52 -5.03
N ASN A 34 -18.56 -13.20 -5.14
CA ASN A 34 -19.74 -12.34 -5.11
C ASN A 34 -19.50 -11.09 -5.97
N VAL A 35 -20.12 -11.08 -7.14
CA VAL A 35 -19.92 -10.05 -8.17
C VAL A 35 -20.40 -8.67 -7.72
N ASP A 36 -21.34 -8.61 -6.78
CA ASP A 36 -21.86 -7.36 -6.20
C ASP A 36 -21.01 -6.85 -5.03
N ASP A 37 -20.09 -7.68 -4.53
CA ASP A 37 -19.16 -7.33 -3.46
C ASP A 37 -17.91 -6.65 -4.05
N ILE A 38 -17.98 -5.34 -4.14
CA ILE A 38 -16.91 -4.48 -4.63
C ILE A 38 -16.11 -3.98 -3.43
N ARG A 39 -14.83 -4.37 -3.33
CA ARG A 39 -13.99 -3.97 -2.19
C ARG A 39 -12.67 -3.36 -2.62
N TRP A 40 -12.20 -2.47 -1.75
CA TRP A 40 -10.81 -2.06 -1.63
C TRP A 40 -10.37 -2.42 -0.23
N LEU A 41 -9.45 -3.36 -0.07
CA LEU A 41 -9.13 -3.96 1.23
C LEU A 41 -8.77 -2.93 2.29
N PHE A 42 -8.08 -1.87 1.89
CA PHE A 42 -7.66 -0.78 2.79
C PHE A 42 -8.80 0.11 3.29
N ASN A 43 -10.02 -0.02 2.74
CA ASN A 43 -11.23 0.67 3.20
C ASN A 43 -12.16 -0.20 4.06
N ASN A 44 -11.83 -1.48 4.25
CA ASN A 44 -12.69 -2.35 5.04
C ASN A 44 -12.67 -1.90 6.52
N PRO A 45 -13.84 -1.90 7.20
CA PRO A 45 -13.88 -1.62 8.63
C PRO A 45 -13.00 -2.62 9.38
N CYS A 46 -12.26 -2.12 10.38
CA CYS A 46 -11.31 -2.90 11.19
C CYS A 46 -10.09 -3.45 10.42
N TYR A 47 -9.81 -2.97 9.21
CA TYR A 47 -8.57 -3.31 8.51
C TYR A 47 -7.39 -2.53 9.11
N TRP A 48 -6.45 -3.26 9.69
CA TRP A 48 -5.22 -2.71 10.28
C TRP A 48 -3.98 -3.23 9.55
N MET A 49 -2.92 -2.42 9.55
CA MET A 49 -1.60 -2.82 9.05
C MET A 49 -0.59 -2.73 10.18
N THR A 50 0.32 -3.68 10.24
CA THR A 50 1.44 -3.66 11.19
C THR A 50 2.69 -3.12 10.50
N PRO A 51 3.45 -2.20 11.12
CA PRO A 51 4.73 -1.79 10.58
C PRO A 51 5.75 -2.93 10.68
N THR A 52 6.54 -3.12 9.62
CA THR A 52 7.61 -4.12 9.56
C THR A 52 8.87 -3.48 9.01
N PHE A 53 9.99 -3.66 9.70
CA PHE A 53 11.32 -3.20 9.27
C PHE A 53 12.24 -4.42 9.19
N THR A 54 12.78 -4.70 8.02
CA THR A 54 13.67 -5.84 7.79
C THR A 54 14.86 -5.44 6.94
N MET A 55 16.01 -6.07 7.22
CA MET A 55 17.19 -6.04 6.36
C MET A 55 17.47 -7.48 5.94
N VAL A 56 17.24 -7.77 4.67
CA VAL A 56 17.38 -9.13 4.13
C VAL A 56 18.77 -9.28 3.49
N VAL A 57 19.43 -10.41 3.76
CA VAL A 57 20.69 -10.82 3.11
C VAL A 57 20.41 -12.11 2.34
N GLY A 58 20.63 -12.12 1.03
CA GLY A 58 20.31 -13.24 0.13
C GLY A 58 18.85 -13.29 -0.33
N GLY A 59 18.50 -14.30 -1.12
CA GLY A 59 17.17 -14.44 -1.74
C GLY A 59 17.06 -13.80 -3.12
N LEU A 60 15.89 -13.96 -3.77
CA LEU A 60 15.67 -13.60 -5.19
C LEU A 60 15.95 -12.12 -5.51
N SER A 61 15.81 -11.22 -4.54
CA SER A 61 15.95 -9.77 -4.72
C SER A 61 17.28 -9.19 -4.23
N ALA A 62 18.10 -9.96 -3.50
CA ALA A 62 19.35 -9.46 -2.92
C ALA A 62 20.52 -9.38 -3.92
N GLY A 63 20.28 -9.80 -5.17
CA GLY A 63 21.32 -10.03 -6.15
C GLY A 63 22.12 -11.29 -5.81
N TYR A 64 22.55 -12.02 -6.84
CA TYR A 64 23.60 -13.00 -6.64
C TYR A 64 24.92 -12.25 -6.44
N PRO A 65 25.73 -12.61 -5.42
CA PRO A 65 27.12 -12.17 -5.41
C PRO A 65 27.82 -12.68 -6.68
N PRO A 66 28.75 -11.91 -7.28
CA PRO A 66 29.55 -12.36 -8.42
C PRO A 66 30.43 -13.56 -8.06
#